data_AF-A0A849FFJ4-F1
#
_entry.id   AF-A0A849FFJ4-F1
#
_cell.length_a   1.000
_cell.length_b   1.000
_cell.length_c   1.000
_cell.angle_alpha   90.00
_cell.angle_beta   90.00
_cell.angle_gamma   90.00
#
_symmetry.space_group_name_H-M   'P 1'
#
loop_
_entity.id
_entity.type
_entity.pdbx_description
1 polymer ?
#
loop_
_entity_poly.entity_id
_entity_poly.type
_entity_poly.pdbx_seq_one_letter_code
_entity_poly.pdbx_strand_id
1 'polypeptide(L)'
;MTKEEGARTKSRFEAWAKSGSVPSGGAIGEWLYGTRERSDFEPEPEEYESLTPSAIQVKWRVPTEFPGCPEAMSDDGLERYAQNLRFGEVFARNDIYQSLVVQCALVEEGLVVLTRAAEADAIKDWAVAMITIRGELFVHRSEHQYFTLQGALKTFCELTGESLEDSIDDYT
;
A
#
# COMPACT_ATOMS: atom_id res chain seq x y z
N MET A 1 20.74 4.02 34.42
CA MET A 1 20.14 5.15 35.16
C MET A 1 20.25 4.84 36.64
N THR A 2 21.00 5.64 37.39
CA THR A 2 21.18 5.43 38.83
C THR A 2 19.98 5.99 39.60
N LYS A 3 19.68 5.43 40.78
CA LYS A 3 18.56 5.90 41.64
C LYS A 3 18.66 7.40 41.96
N GLU A 4 19.88 7.91 42.02
CA GLU A 4 20.18 9.32 42.28
C GLU A 4 19.81 10.24 41.10
N GLU A 5 20.09 9.81 39.86
CA GLU A 5 19.66 10.52 38.64
C GLU A 5 18.13 10.59 38.53
N GLY A 6 17.43 9.51 38.90
CA GLY A 6 15.97 9.47 38.95
C GLY A 6 15.37 10.44 39.97
N ALA A 7 15.94 10.48 41.18
CA ALA A 7 15.50 11.41 42.24
C ALA A 7 15.72 12.87 41.84
N ARG A 8 16.87 13.20 41.24
CA ARG A 8 17.18 14.56 40.79
C ARG A 8 16.26 15.03 39.67
N THR A 9 15.88 14.12 38.77
CA THR A 9 14.94 14.40 37.69
C THR A 9 13.55 14.69 38.24
N LYS A 10 13.09 13.87 39.22
CA LYS A 10 11.80 14.06 39.89
C LYS A 10 11.72 15.41 40.60
N SER A 11 12.71 15.78 41.42
CA SER A 11 12.69 17.07 42.12
C SER A 11 12.70 18.27 41.18
N ARG A 12 13.42 18.19 40.05
CA ARG A 12 13.39 19.25 39.02
C ARG A 12 12.01 19.39 38.39
N PHE A 13 11.35 18.26 38.11
CA PHE A 13 10.01 18.24 37.53
C PHE A 13 8.97 18.82 38.49
N GLU A 14 9.04 18.48 39.78
CA GLU A 14 8.15 19.02 40.80
C GLU A 14 8.35 20.53 41.01
N ALA A 15 9.60 21.00 40.97
CA ALA A 15 9.90 22.43 41.06
C ALA A 15 9.36 23.19 39.84
N TRP A 16 9.53 22.64 38.64
CA TRP A 16 8.98 23.23 37.42
C TRP A 16 7.45 23.28 37.43
N ALA A 17 6.80 22.17 37.78
CA ALA A 17 5.34 22.08 37.86
C ALA A 17 4.75 23.11 38.85
N LYS A 18 5.41 23.34 39.98
CA LYS A 18 5.01 24.37 40.96
C LYS A 18 5.31 25.80 40.52
N SER A 19 6.33 25.99 39.68
CA SER A 19 6.73 27.32 39.21
C SER A 19 5.74 27.95 38.23
N GLY A 20 4.89 27.15 37.58
CA GLY A 20 3.96 27.63 36.54
C GLY A 20 4.65 28.28 35.34
N SER A 21 5.97 28.10 35.20
CA SER A 21 6.76 28.75 34.17
C SER A 21 6.59 28.07 32.82
N VAL A 22 6.18 28.85 31.82
CA VAL A 22 6.15 28.40 30.42
C VAL A 22 7.59 28.34 29.91
N PRO A 23 8.06 27.19 29.39
CA PRO A 23 9.39 27.06 28.83
C PRO A 23 9.62 28.03 27.66
N SER A 24 10.88 28.38 27.39
CA SER A 24 11.26 29.14 26.20
C SER A 24 10.96 28.30 24.95
N GLY A 25 9.78 28.48 24.38
CA GLY A 25 9.24 27.62 23.32
C GLY A 25 7.71 27.60 23.26
N GLY A 26 7.01 28.19 24.23
CA GLY A 26 5.56 28.28 24.25
C GLY A 26 4.92 27.26 25.19
N ALA A 27 3.62 27.40 25.43
CA ALA A 27 2.89 26.49 26.31
C ALA A 27 2.63 25.15 25.60
N ILE A 28 2.55 24.05 26.35
CA ILE A 28 2.29 22.72 25.75
C ILE A 28 0.97 22.68 24.95
N GLY A 29 -0.03 23.48 25.37
CA GLY A 29 -1.28 23.63 24.63
C GLY A 29 -1.11 24.32 23.28
N GLU A 30 -0.10 25.18 23.12
CA GLU A 30 0.26 25.79 21.84
C GLU A 30 1.04 24.81 20.95
N TRP A 31 1.75 23.84 21.52
CA TRP A 31 2.36 22.75 20.75
C TRP A 31 1.33 21.72 20.28
N LEU A 32 0.33 21.41 21.12
CA LEU A 32 -0.72 20.44 20.81
C LEU A 32 -1.84 21.03 19.93
N TYR A 33 -2.22 22.28 20.17
CA TYR A 33 -3.39 22.92 19.55
C TYR A 33 -3.04 24.22 18.82
N GLY A 34 -1.81 24.69 18.89
CA GLY A 34 -1.37 25.81 18.08
C GLY A 34 -1.32 25.33 16.64
N THR A 35 -2.30 25.78 15.88
CA THR A 35 -2.34 25.63 14.43
C THR A 35 -1.18 26.43 13.85
N ARG A 36 0.03 25.86 13.87
CA ARG A 36 0.93 26.07 12.73
C ARG A 36 0.15 25.49 11.57
N GLU A 37 -0.54 26.35 10.82
CA GLU A 37 -0.95 26.00 9.47
C GLU A 37 0.33 25.48 8.81
N ARG A 38 0.43 24.16 8.66
CA ARG A 38 1.49 23.53 7.88
C ARG A 38 1.20 23.93 6.44
N SER A 39 1.67 25.11 6.06
CA SER A 39 1.53 25.71 4.73
C SER A 39 2.17 24.88 3.62
N ASP A 40 2.90 23.82 3.98
CA ASP A 40 3.77 23.08 3.07
C ASP A 40 3.31 21.62 2.87
N PHE A 41 2.07 21.27 3.25
CA PHE A 41 1.55 19.95 2.92
C PHE A 41 0.98 19.97 1.50
N GLU A 42 1.87 19.91 0.50
CA GLU A 42 1.45 19.49 -0.82
C GLU A 42 0.90 18.06 -0.72
N PRO A 43 -0.33 17.78 -1.17
CA PRO A 43 -0.85 16.43 -1.18
C PRO A 43 0.10 15.58 -2.03
N GLU A 44 0.54 14.44 -1.48
CA GLU A 44 1.42 13.56 -2.22
C GLU A 44 0.76 13.16 -3.54
N PRO A 45 1.52 13.15 -4.66
CA PRO A 45 0.99 12.67 -5.92
C PRO A 45 0.52 11.23 -5.76
N GLU A 46 -0.69 10.96 -6.23
CA GLU A 46 -1.25 9.60 -6.23
C GLU A 46 -0.76 8.78 -7.42
N GLU A 47 -0.22 9.44 -8.45
CA GLU A 47 0.21 8.83 -9.72
C GLU A 47 1.73 8.93 -9.91
N TYR A 48 2.32 7.86 -10.45
CA TYR A 48 3.76 7.69 -10.65
C TYR A 48 4.01 7.05 -12.02
N GLU A 49 5.17 7.33 -12.61
CA GLU A 49 5.58 6.72 -13.88
C GLU A 49 5.87 5.22 -13.71
N SER A 50 5.55 4.42 -14.73
CA SER A 50 5.93 3.01 -14.83
C SER A 50 7.21 2.85 -15.65
N LEU A 51 7.94 1.76 -15.43
CA LEU A 51 9.00 1.33 -16.36
C LEU A 51 8.42 0.70 -17.63
N THR A 52 7.14 0.35 -17.64
CA THR A 52 6.41 -0.14 -18.80
C THR A 52 5.79 1.04 -19.57
N PRO A 53 6.15 1.27 -20.84
CA PRO A 53 5.72 2.46 -21.60
C PRO A 53 4.20 2.64 -21.74
N SER A 54 3.45 1.54 -21.80
CA SER A 54 2.00 1.53 -21.93
C SER A 54 1.25 1.62 -20.60
N ALA A 55 1.97 1.79 -19.47
CA ALA A 55 1.39 1.74 -18.14
C ALA A 55 1.73 2.97 -17.29
N ILE A 56 0.85 3.26 -16.33
CA ILE A 56 1.10 4.22 -15.25
C ILE A 56 0.73 3.57 -13.92
N GLN A 57 1.26 4.12 -12.83
CA GLN A 57 1.12 3.53 -11.50
C GLN A 57 0.36 4.47 -10.56
N VAL A 58 -0.55 3.93 -9.77
CA VAL A 58 -1.34 4.69 -8.80
C VAL A 58 -1.20 4.08 -7.41
N LYS A 59 -0.93 4.90 -6.39
CA LYS A 59 -0.60 4.48 -5.02
C LYS A 59 0.59 3.50 -4.96
N TRP A 60 1.47 3.56 -5.96
CA TRP A 60 2.62 2.69 -6.10
C TRP A 60 3.84 3.52 -6.47
N ARG A 61 4.62 3.89 -5.44
CA ARG A 61 5.63 4.95 -5.55
C ARG A 61 6.87 4.57 -6.35
N VAL A 62 7.29 3.32 -6.25
CA VAL A 62 8.53 2.86 -6.88
C VAL A 62 8.23 2.53 -8.34
N PRO A 63 8.94 3.12 -9.32
CA PRO A 63 8.85 2.73 -10.72
C PRO A 63 8.97 1.22 -10.89
N THR A 64 8.02 0.62 -11.59
CA THR A 64 7.88 -0.83 -11.71
C THR A 64 7.59 -1.20 -13.15
N GLU A 65 8.19 -2.29 -13.60
CA GLU A 65 7.90 -2.96 -14.87
C GLU A 65 6.78 -3.99 -14.67
N PHE A 66 5.84 -4.04 -15.61
CA PHE A 66 4.76 -5.02 -15.69
C PHE A 66 4.92 -5.91 -16.93
N PRO A 67 5.65 -7.04 -16.85
CA PRO A 67 6.04 -7.83 -18.03
C PRO A 67 4.86 -8.42 -18.82
N GLY A 68 3.73 -8.69 -18.17
CA GLY A 68 2.53 -9.21 -18.83
C GLY A 68 1.68 -8.12 -19.50
N CYS A 69 1.99 -6.84 -19.29
CA CYS A 69 1.19 -5.72 -19.78
C CYS A 69 1.31 -5.59 -21.31
N PRO A 70 0.20 -5.48 -22.06
CA PRO A 70 0.24 -5.28 -23.50
C PRO A 70 0.99 -3.99 -23.89
N GLU A 71 1.74 -4.04 -24.99
CA GLU A 71 2.54 -2.91 -25.50
C GLU A 71 1.67 -1.73 -26.00
N ALA A 72 0.45 -2.01 -26.43
CA ALA A 72 -0.50 -1.02 -26.90
C ALA A 72 -1.90 -1.38 -26.43
N MET A 73 -2.71 -0.35 -26.18
CA MET A 73 -4.13 -0.50 -25.87
C MET A 73 -4.88 -0.95 -27.14
N SER A 74 -5.81 -1.89 -26.96
CA SER A 74 -6.79 -2.33 -27.95
C SER A 74 -8.16 -2.47 -27.28
N ASP A 75 -9.24 -2.55 -28.05
CA ASP A 75 -10.61 -2.66 -27.50
C ASP A 75 -10.76 -3.85 -26.53
N ASP A 76 -9.99 -4.93 -26.73
CA ASP A 76 -9.87 -6.14 -25.90
C ASP A 76 -8.68 -6.10 -24.93
N GLY A 77 -8.13 -4.91 -24.65
CA GLY A 77 -6.84 -4.74 -23.97
C GLY A 77 -6.76 -5.39 -22.58
N LEU A 78 -7.80 -5.26 -21.76
CA LEU A 78 -7.85 -5.91 -20.44
C LEU A 78 -8.06 -7.42 -20.52
N GLU A 79 -8.86 -7.91 -21.48
CA GLU A 79 -9.06 -9.34 -21.70
C GLU A 79 -7.75 -10.01 -22.10
N ARG A 80 -7.03 -9.39 -23.04
CA ARG A 80 -5.70 -9.85 -23.47
C ARG A 80 -4.70 -9.77 -22.33
N TYR A 81 -4.76 -8.72 -21.52
CA TYR A 81 -3.90 -8.62 -20.35
C TYR A 81 -4.18 -9.76 -19.36
N ALA A 82 -5.45 -10.04 -19.05
CA ALA A 82 -5.82 -11.16 -18.19
C ALA A 82 -5.28 -12.51 -18.71
N GLN A 83 -5.30 -12.74 -20.04
CA GLN A 83 -4.75 -13.95 -20.65
C GLN A 83 -3.22 -14.07 -20.52
N ASN A 84 -2.50 -12.94 -20.45
CA ASN A 84 -1.06 -12.93 -20.22
C ASN A 84 -0.69 -13.23 -18.76
N LEU A 85 -1.60 -12.99 -17.82
CA LEU A 85 -1.38 -13.17 -16.37
C LEU A 85 -1.67 -14.60 -15.95
N ARG A 86 -0.67 -15.48 -16.09
CA ARG A 86 -0.77 -16.89 -15.66
C ARG A 86 -0.18 -17.08 -14.26
N PHE A 87 -0.74 -18.02 -13.50
CA PHE A 87 -0.24 -18.39 -12.17
C PHE A 87 1.28 -18.62 -12.18
N GLY A 88 1.99 -17.97 -11.25
CA GLY A 88 3.43 -18.09 -11.08
C GLY A 88 4.28 -17.21 -12.01
N GLU A 89 3.70 -16.58 -13.03
CA GLU A 89 4.40 -15.61 -13.88
C GLU A 89 4.66 -14.30 -13.13
N VAL A 90 5.66 -13.55 -13.58
CA VAL A 90 6.00 -12.26 -12.98
C VAL A 90 4.91 -11.24 -13.31
N PHE A 91 4.26 -10.72 -12.28
CA PHE A 91 3.29 -9.64 -12.41
C PHE A 91 3.98 -8.28 -12.49
N ALA A 92 4.83 -7.99 -11.49
CA ALA A 92 5.50 -6.73 -11.31
C ALA A 92 6.95 -6.98 -10.84
N ARG A 93 7.89 -6.19 -11.36
CA ARG A 93 9.30 -6.27 -10.97
C ARG A 93 9.98 -4.91 -11.02
N ASN A 94 10.90 -4.70 -10.10
CA ASN A 94 11.97 -3.71 -10.21
C ASN A 94 13.24 -4.25 -9.53
N ASP A 95 14.23 -3.38 -9.33
CA ASP A 95 15.53 -3.75 -8.76
C ASP A 95 15.46 -4.18 -7.28
N ILE A 96 14.32 -3.97 -6.60
CA ILE A 96 14.17 -4.17 -5.15
C ILE A 96 13.16 -5.28 -4.84
N TYR A 97 12.13 -5.47 -5.67
CA TYR A 97 11.12 -6.48 -5.42
C TYR A 97 10.60 -7.10 -6.73
N GLN A 98 10.09 -8.32 -6.61
CA GLN A 98 9.35 -9.01 -7.66
C GLN A 98 8.10 -9.66 -7.06
N SER A 99 6.97 -9.58 -7.77
CA SER A 99 5.75 -10.30 -7.43
C SER A 99 5.30 -11.25 -8.54
N LEU A 100 4.65 -12.33 -8.13
CA LEU A 100 4.15 -13.39 -8.97
C LEU A 100 2.62 -13.39 -8.96
N VAL A 101 2.02 -13.67 -10.11
CA VAL A 101 0.57 -13.82 -10.25
C VAL A 101 0.10 -15.05 -9.47
N VAL A 102 -0.95 -14.88 -8.68
CA VAL A 102 -1.66 -15.98 -8.00
C VAL A 102 -3.02 -16.17 -8.65
N GLN A 103 -3.77 -15.10 -8.86
CA GLN A 103 -5.07 -15.15 -9.51
C GLN A 103 -5.37 -13.80 -10.15
N CYS A 104 -6.15 -13.81 -11.22
CA CYS A 104 -6.72 -12.59 -11.77
C CYS A 104 -8.17 -12.82 -12.19
N ALA A 105 -8.96 -11.77 -12.19
CA ALA A 105 -10.35 -11.79 -12.61
C ALA A 105 -10.72 -10.47 -13.28
N LEU A 106 -11.42 -10.58 -14.41
CA LEU A 106 -11.97 -9.43 -15.12
C LEU A 106 -13.34 -9.10 -14.52
N VAL A 107 -13.53 -7.83 -14.17
CA VAL A 107 -14.78 -7.26 -13.66
C VAL A 107 -15.22 -6.07 -14.51
N GLU A 108 -16.41 -5.52 -14.26
CA GLU A 108 -16.93 -4.37 -15.00
C GLU A 108 -16.00 -3.15 -14.87
N GLU A 109 -15.40 -2.96 -13.71
CA GLU A 109 -14.54 -1.82 -13.40
C GLU A 109 -13.09 -1.97 -13.89
N GLY A 110 -12.65 -3.19 -14.25
CA GLY A 110 -11.26 -3.44 -14.62
C GLY A 110 -10.80 -4.88 -14.44
N LEU A 111 -9.48 -5.06 -14.23
CA LEU A 111 -8.85 -6.36 -13.99
C LEU A 111 -8.23 -6.37 -12.59
N VAL A 112 -8.75 -7.25 -11.73
CA VAL A 112 -8.24 -7.46 -10.37
C VAL A 112 -7.17 -8.54 -10.41
N VAL A 113 -6.03 -8.31 -9.75
CA VAL A 113 -4.91 -9.26 -9.69
C VAL A 113 -4.47 -9.46 -8.25
N LEU A 114 -4.52 -10.72 -7.81
CA LEU A 114 -3.90 -11.18 -6.58
C LEU A 114 -2.48 -11.66 -6.88
N THR A 115 -1.53 -11.17 -6.10
CA THR A 115 -0.12 -11.48 -6.26
C THR A 115 0.51 -11.91 -4.94
N ARG A 116 1.64 -12.60 -5.07
CA ARG A 116 2.54 -12.86 -3.94
C ARG A 116 3.97 -12.42 -4.23
N ALA A 117 4.74 -12.08 -3.20
CA ALA A 117 6.17 -11.84 -3.33
C ALA A 117 6.87 -13.08 -3.90
N ALA A 118 7.87 -12.85 -4.76
CA ALA A 118 8.71 -13.93 -5.29
C ALA A 118 9.70 -14.45 -4.24
N GLU A 119 10.13 -13.59 -3.32
CA GLU A 119 11.02 -13.92 -2.21
C GLU A 119 10.24 -14.64 -1.10
N ALA A 120 10.85 -15.68 -0.50
CA ALA A 120 10.21 -16.51 0.51
C ALA A 120 10.13 -15.88 1.91
N ASP A 121 10.93 -14.82 2.16
CA ASP A 121 11.06 -14.18 3.47
C ASP A 121 10.40 -12.79 3.53
N ALA A 122 9.53 -12.45 2.56
CA ALA A 122 8.90 -11.14 2.53
C ALA A 122 7.87 -11.00 3.67
N ILE A 123 7.96 -9.90 4.41
CA ILE A 123 7.10 -9.65 5.58
C ILE A 123 5.62 -9.48 5.15
N LYS A 124 5.38 -8.84 4.00
CA LYS A 124 4.06 -8.67 3.40
C LYS A 124 4.03 -9.42 2.08
N ASP A 125 3.78 -10.72 2.19
CA ASP A 125 3.86 -11.64 1.07
C ASP A 125 2.77 -11.43 0.03
N TRP A 126 1.62 -10.84 0.35
CA TRP A 126 0.46 -10.84 -0.53
C TRP A 126 0.02 -9.43 -0.89
N ALA A 127 -0.44 -9.21 -2.10
CA ALA A 127 -0.94 -7.91 -2.54
C ALA A 127 -2.05 -8.05 -3.57
N VAL A 128 -2.98 -7.09 -3.55
CA VAL A 128 -4.05 -6.97 -4.54
C VAL A 128 -3.87 -5.67 -5.32
N ALA A 129 -3.91 -5.77 -6.65
CA ALA A 129 -3.84 -4.64 -7.56
C ALA A 129 -5.09 -4.61 -8.45
N MET A 130 -5.51 -3.40 -8.82
CA MET A 130 -6.57 -3.15 -9.79
C MET A 130 -5.97 -2.49 -11.03
N ILE A 131 -6.33 -2.99 -12.20
CA ILE A 131 -5.86 -2.46 -13.49
C ILE A 131 -7.06 -1.93 -14.25
N THR A 132 -7.00 -0.67 -14.63
CA THR A 132 -8.03 -0.02 -15.46
C THR A 132 -7.40 0.58 -16.72
N ILE A 133 -8.24 1.02 -17.66
CA ILE A 133 -7.77 1.74 -18.85
C ILE A 133 -8.14 3.21 -18.71
N ARG A 134 -7.17 4.09 -18.97
CA ARG A 134 -7.41 5.54 -19.08
C ARG A 134 -6.76 6.09 -20.34
N GLY A 135 -7.60 6.36 -21.34
CA GLY A 135 -7.11 6.70 -22.68
C GLY A 135 -6.42 5.49 -23.31
N GLU A 136 -5.14 5.64 -23.65
CA GLU A 136 -4.33 4.58 -24.26
C GLU A 136 -3.39 3.88 -23.25
N LEU A 137 -3.53 4.17 -21.96
CA LEU A 137 -2.63 3.67 -20.91
C LEU A 137 -3.36 2.70 -19.96
N PHE A 138 -2.65 1.66 -19.54
CA PHE A 138 -3.04 0.79 -18.44
C PHE A 138 -2.67 1.44 -17.11
N VAL A 139 -3.63 1.52 -16.20
CA VAL A 139 -3.46 2.16 -14.90
C VAL A 139 -3.39 1.10 -13.82
N HIS A 140 -2.19 0.85 -13.30
CA HIS A 140 -1.96 -0.12 -12.23
C HIS A 140 -2.09 0.55 -10.87
N ARG A 141 -3.16 0.25 -10.17
CA ARG A 141 -3.42 0.76 -8.83
C ARG A 141 -3.09 -0.30 -7.79
N SER A 142 -2.22 0.04 -6.84
CA SER A 142 -2.03 -0.77 -5.63
C SER A 142 -3.20 -0.52 -4.69
N GLU A 143 -3.99 -1.55 -4.38
CA GLU A 143 -5.03 -1.44 -3.35
C GLU A 143 -4.37 -1.57 -1.98
N HIS A 144 -3.89 -2.77 -1.64
CA HIS A 144 -3.29 -3.05 -0.34
C HIS A 144 -2.29 -4.22 -0.39
N GLN A 145 -1.46 -4.29 0.66
CA GLN A 145 -0.55 -5.40 0.93
C GLN A 145 -0.93 -6.07 2.25
N TYR A 146 -0.76 -7.39 2.31
CA TYR A 146 -1.25 -8.25 3.37
C TYR A 146 -0.15 -9.21 3.82
N PHE A 147 -0.21 -9.56 5.10
CA PHE A 147 0.67 -10.55 5.71
C PHE A 147 0.20 -11.99 5.44
N THR A 148 -1.08 -12.19 5.13
CA THR A 148 -1.69 -13.51 4.95
C THR A 148 -2.48 -13.59 3.65
N LEU A 149 -2.52 -14.77 3.04
CA LEU A 149 -3.34 -15.06 1.86
C LEU A 149 -4.82 -14.79 2.15
N GLN A 150 -5.32 -15.18 3.32
CA GLN A 150 -6.73 -14.99 3.70
C GLN A 150 -7.13 -13.50 3.68
N GLY A 151 -6.28 -12.61 4.19
CA GLY A 151 -6.55 -11.17 4.14
C GLY A 151 -6.62 -10.63 2.71
N ALA A 152 -5.72 -11.12 1.84
CA ALA A 152 -5.69 -10.71 0.44
C ALA A 152 -6.88 -11.29 -0.36
N LEU A 153 -7.25 -12.56 -0.12
CA LEU A 153 -8.41 -13.21 -0.75
C LEU A 153 -9.71 -12.50 -0.40
N LYS A 154 -9.88 -12.07 0.85
CA LYS A 154 -11.07 -11.30 1.24
C LYS A 154 -11.26 -10.07 0.35
N THR A 155 -10.22 -9.26 0.19
CA THR A 155 -10.30 -8.07 -0.67
C THR A 155 -10.39 -8.43 -2.15
N PHE A 156 -9.71 -9.48 -2.60
CA PHE A 156 -9.85 -9.97 -3.97
C PHE A 156 -11.32 -10.33 -4.26
N CYS A 157 -11.95 -11.14 -3.42
CA CYS A 157 -13.36 -11.53 -3.52
C CYS A 157 -14.33 -10.34 -3.44
N GLU A 158 -14.08 -9.39 -2.53
CA GLU A 158 -14.85 -8.15 -2.42
C GLU A 158 -14.81 -7.34 -3.73
N LEU A 159 -13.65 -7.28 -4.40
CA LEU A 159 -13.47 -6.56 -5.66
C LEU A 159 -13.99 -7.36 -6.87
N THR A 160 -14.00 -8.70 -6.81
CA THR A 160 -14.52 -9.55 -7.89
C THR A 160 -16.02 -9.79 -7.80
N GLY A 161 -16.66 -9.41 -6.69
CA GLY A 161 -18.06 -9.72 -6.42
C GLY A 161 -18.31 -11.19 -6.09
N GLU A 162 -17.25 -11.97 -5.86
CA GLU A 162 -17.35 -13.37 -5.43
C GLU A 162 -17.52 -13.44 -3.91
N SER A 163 -18.42 -14.29 -3.42
CA SER A 163 -18.50 -14.57 -1.99
C SER A 163 -17.41 -15.56 -1.60
N LEU A 164 -16.55 -15.20 -0.66
CA LEU A 164 -15.78 -16.17 0.10
C LEU A 164 -16.81 -16.98 0.92
N GLU A 165 -17.20 -18.16 0.46
CA GLU A 165 -17.98 -19.06 1.33
C GLU A 165 -17.09 -19.35 2.55
N ASP A 166 -17.51 -18.87 3.72
CA ASP A 166 -16.90 -19.23 5.00
C ASP A 166 -16.87 -20.76 5.05
N SER A 167 -15.69 -21.34 4.88
CA SER A 167 -15.51 -22.77 5.04
C SER A 167 -15.93 -23.12 6.47
N ILE A 168 -16.90 -24.02 6.56
CA ILE A 168 -17.48 -24.54 7.80
C ILE A 168 -16.45 -25.17 8.76
N ASP A 169 -15.19 -25.32 8.34
CA ASP A 169 -14.12 -25.97 9.09
C ASP A 169 -13.42 -25.06 10.13
N ASP A 170 -13.75 -23.77 10.22
CA ASP A 170 -13.19 -22.84 11.23
C ASP A 170 -13.83 -22.95 12.62
N TYR A 171 -14.72 -23.92 12.84
CA TYR A 171 -15.26 -24.29 14.15
C TYR A 171 -14.95 -25.75 14.50
N THR A 172 -13.76 -26.04 15.05
CA THR A 172 -13.53 -27.28 15.82
C THR A 172 -12.58 -27.05 16.99
#